data_AF-A0A1Z3NA08-F1
#
_entry.id   AF-A0A1Z3NA08-F1
#
_cell.length_a   1.000
_cell.length_b   1.000
_cell.length_c   1.000
_cell.angle_alpha   90.00
_cell.angle_beta   90.00
_cell.angle_gamma   90.00
#
_symmetry.space_group_name_H-M   'P 1'
#
loop_
_entity.id
_entity.type
_entity.pdbx_description
1 polymer ?
#
loop_
_entity_poly.entity_id
_entity_poly.type
_entity_poly.pdbx_seq_one_letter_code
_entity_poly.pdbx_strand_id
1 'polypeptide(L)'
;MKSIIAKHVNGKEFSSLKSPVLLEMIFDDLILLLRFIHEAEKSGSLSGPFFFTNQIDYLDKTWHHFILHTKFYSDFCDREFGEYLHHSPETVCDNEGEVDGQMVAIALEQQMNLLESKMGVDFVNRIFFLYPELLGV
;
A
#
# COMPACT_ATOMS: atom_id res chain seq x y z
N MET A 1 9.12 -16.72 -5.66
CA MET A 1 8.79 -15.30 -5.37
C MET A 1 8.69 -15.07 -3.86
N LYS A 2 7.73 -15.71 -3.17
CA LYS A 2 7.48 -15.56 -1.71
C LYS A 2 8.72 -15.67 -0.80
N SER A 3 9.56 -16.68 -1.01
CA SER A 3 10.78 -16.93 -0.21
C SER A 3 11.89 -15.87 -0.31
N ILE A 4 11.90 -15.00 -1.32
CA ILE A 4 12.97 -13.98 -1.47
C ILE A 4 12.59 -12.73 -0.68
N ILE A 5 11.31 -12.36 -0.70
CA ILE A 5 10.84 -11.10 -0.12
C ILE A 5 10.85 -11.18 1.41
N ALA A 6 10.41 -12.30 1.99
CA ALA A 6 10.53 -12.57 3.43
C ALA A 6 11.97 -12.57 3.95
N LYS A 7 12.97 -12.86 3.09
CA LYS A 7 14.39 -12.83 3.46
C LYS A 7 15.00 -11.43 3.40
N HIS A 8 14.43 -10.51 2.63
CA HIS A 8 15.04 -9.21 2.32
C HIS A 8 14.28 -8.01 2.89
N VAL A 9 13.00 -8.16 3.25
CA VAL A 9 12.24 -7.18 4.07
C VAL A 9 12.71 -7.16 5.54
N ASN A 10 13.71 -7.98 5.89
CA ASN A 10 14.30 -8.09 7.21
C ASN A 10 15.27 -6.92 7.54
N GLY A 11 14.85 -5.68 7.24
CA GLY A 11 15.49 -4.46 7.72
C GLY A 11 15.22 -4.29 9.21
N LYS A 12 16.13 -3.63 9.94
CA LYS A 12 16.06 -3.46 11.41
C LYS A 12 14.70 -2.92 11.92
N GLU A 13 13.91 -2.24 11.10
CA GLU A 13 12.55 -1.78 11.43
C GLU A 13 11.51 -2.91 11.55
N PHE A 14 11.69 -4.03 10.85
CA PHE A 14 10.79 -5.20 10.93
C PHE A 14 11.37 -6.36 11.76
N SER A 15 12.54 -6.15 12.38
CA SER A 15 13.21 -7.18 13.22
C SER A 15 12.41 -7.57 14.47
N SER A 16 11.45 -6.73 14.88
CA SER A 16 10.50 -7.00 15.97
C SER A 16 9.20 -7.67 15.50
N LEU A 17 8.96 -7.79 14.18
CA LEU A 17 7.73 -8.38 13.67
C LEU A 17 7.70 -9.88 13.92
N LYS A 18 6.65 -10.27 14.63
CA LYS A 18 6.32 -11.65 14.94
C LYS A 18 5.75 -12.30 13.67
N SER A 19 6.46 -13.29 13.14
CA SER A 19 6.06 -14.23 12.07
C SER A 19 6.39 -13.82 10.62
N PRO A 20 7.31 -14.56 9.94
CA PRO A 20 7.52 -14.47 8.49
C PRO A 20 6.25 -14.67 7.65
N VAL A 21 5.27 -15.42 8.17
CA VAL A 21 3.99 -15.65 7.49
C VAL A 21 3.17 -14.36 7.39
N LEU A 22 3.18 -13.53 8.44
CA LEU A 22 2.46 -12.26 8.45
C LEU A 22 3.05 -11.29 7.41
N LEU A 23 4.38 -11.23 7.32
CA LEU A 23 5.07 -10.43 6.30
C LEU A 23 4.71 -10.87 4.88
N GLU A 24 4.63 -12.18 4.63
CA GLU A 24 4.20 -12.70 3.32
C GLU A 24 2.74 -12.33 3.02
N MET A 25 1.84 -12.39 4.00
CA MET A 25 0.44 -12.00 3.82
C MET A 25 0.29 -10.49 3.54
N ILE A 26 0.99 -9.65 4.30
CA ILE A 26 1.02 -8.20 4.10
C ILE A 26 1.54 -7.87 2.70
N PHE A 27 2.61 -8.54 2.27
CA PHE A 27 3.17 -8.31 0.94
C PHE A 27 2.22 -8.76 -0.18
N ASP A 28 1.59 -9.94 -0.03
CA ASP A 28 0.59 -10.42 -1.00
C ASP A 28 -0.58 -9.42 -1.13
N ASP A 29 -1.10 -8.91 -0.01
CA ASP A 29 -2.17 -7.90 -0.02
C ASP A 29 -1.71 -6.51 -0.51
N LEU A 30 -0.45 -6.13 -0.27
CA LEU A 30 0.16 -4.94 -0.89
C LEU A 30 0.13 -5.04 -2.41
N ILE A 31 0.50 -6.19 -2.98
CA ILE A 31 0.48 -6.36 -4.45
C ILE A 31 -0.95 -6.24 -4.98
N LEU A 32 -1.93 -6.80 -4.28
CA LEU A 32 -3.34 -6.63 -4.64
C LEU A 32 -3.77 -5.16 -4.59
N LEU A 33 -3.34 -4.42 -3.56
CA LEU A 33 -3.61 -3.00 -3.44
C LEU A 33 -2.98 -2.19 -4.59
N LEU A 34 -1.71 -2.44 -4.92
CA LEU A 34 -1.01 -1.74 -6.01
C LEU A 34 -1.67 -2.00 -7.38
N ARG A 35 -2.16 -3.23 -7.62
CA ARG A 35 -2.95 -3.55 -8.83
C ARG A 35 -4.25 -2.75 -8.87
N PHE A 36 -4.98 -2.71 -7.76
CA PHE A 36 -6.19 -1.90 -7.67
C PHE A 36 -5.91 -0.42 -7.93
N ILE A 37 -4.88 0.17 -7.29
CA ILE A 37 -4.51 1.57 -7.49
C ILE A 37 -4.21 1.83 -8.96
N HIS A 38 -3.36 1.00 -9.56
CA HIS A 38 -2.98 1.12 -10.97
C HIS A 38 -4.19 1.08 -11.93
N GLU A 39 -5.10 0.14 -11.73
CA GLU A 39 -6.32 0.02 -12.53
C GLU A 39 -7.30 1.19 -12.29
N ALA A 40 -7.42 1.64 -11.05
CA ALA A 40 -8.33 2.70 -10.68
C ALA A 40 -7.84 4.06 -11.20
N GLU A 41 -6.53 4.32 -11.20
CA GLU A 41 -5.91 5.47 -11.85
C GLU A 41 -6.11 5.45 -13.37
N LYS A 42 -5.82 4.32 -14.03
CA LYS A 42 -6.00 4.18 -15.49
C LYS A 42 -7.46 4.35 -15.94
N SER A 43 -8.40 3.90 -15.13
CA SER A 43 -9.83 4.02 -15.43
C SER A 43 -10.45 5.35 -15.00
N GLY A 44 -9.73 6.19 -14.26
CA GLY A 44 -10.26 7.42 -13.68
C GLY A 44 -11.32 7.18 -12.59
N SER A 45 -11.29 6.00 -11.96
CA SER A 45 -12.23 5.66 -10.87
C SER A 45 -11.86 6.33 -9.55
N LEU A 46 -10.62 6.78 -9.39
CA LEU A 46 -10.20 7.58 -8.25
C LEU A 46 -10.43 9.07 -8.55
N SER A 47 -11.03 9.78 -7.59
CA SER A 47 -11.25 11.23 -7.63
C SER A 47 -9.97 12.06 -7.39
N GLY A 48 -8.80 11.41 -7.27
CA GLY A 48 -7.52 11.98 -6.88
C GLY A 48 -6.46 10.90 -6.66
N PRO A 49 -5.27 11.23 -6.11
CA PRO A 49 -4.26 10.23 -5.77
C PRO A 49 -4.78 9.28 -4.68
N PHE A 50 -4.29 8.04 -4.67
CA PHE A 50 -4.53 7.13 -3.56
C PHE A 50 -3.69 7.53 -2.35
N PHE A 51 -4.32 7.61 -1.18
CA PHE A 51 -3.67 8.03 0.07
C PHE A 51 -3.35 6.82 0.95
N PHE A 52 -2.07 6.65 1.28
CA PHE A 52 -1.64 5.80 2.38
C PHE A 52 -1.83 6.58 3.69
N THR A 53 -2.96 6.36 4.37
CA THR A 53 -3.24 7.01 5.65
C THR A 53 -2.37 6.44 6.77
N ASN A 54 -2.35 7.12 7.92
CA ASN A 54 -1.72 6.61 9.13
C ASN A 54 -2.17 5.18 9.50
N GLN A 55 -3.38 4.75 9.14
CA GLN A 55 -3.85 3.38 9.41
C GLN A 55 -3.19 2.32 8.53
N ILE A 56 -2.71 2.69 7.33
CA ILE A 56 -2.11 1.75 6.37
C ILE A 56 -0.68 2.14 5.96
N ASP A 57 -0.04 3.05 6.70
CA ASP A 57 1.35 3.50 6.49
C ASP A 57 2.36 2.35 6.46
N TYR A 58 2.09 1.25 7.18
CA TYR A 58 2.93 0.05 7.11
C TYR A 58 2.96 -0.60 5.72
N LEU A 59 1.89 -0.46 4.92
CA LEU A 59 1.88 -0.90 3.51
C LEU A 59 2.74 0.01 2.64
N ASP A 60 2.69 1.32 2.88
CA ASP A 60 3.55 2.29 2.18
C ASP A 60 5.03 2.01 2.45
N LYS A 61 5.40 1.85 3.72
CA LYS A 61 6.74 1.41 4.14
C LYS A 61 7.13 0.08 3.52
N THR A 62 6.20 -0.87 3.38
CA THR A 62 6.48 -2.15 2.73
C THR A 62 6.78 -1.95 1.25
N TRP A 63 6.03 -1.09 0.55
CA TRP A 63 6.29 -0.75 -0.84
C TRP A 63 7.61 0.01 -1.02
N HIS A 64 7.89 0.96 -0.14
CA HIS A 64 9.15 1.71 -0.12
C HIS A 64 10.36 0.77 -0.04
N HIS A 65 10.35 -0.18 0.91
CA HIS A 65 11.40 -1.18 1.02
C HIS A 65 11.49 -2.07 -0.23
N PHE A 66 10.34 -2.42 -0.82
CA PHE A 66 10.29 -3.27 -2.00
C PHE A 66 10.99 -2.62 -3.22
N ILE A 67 10.82 -1.31 -3.42
CA ILE A 67 11.42 -0.54 -4.53
C ILE A 67 12.95 -0.58 -4.50
N LEU A 68 13.55 -0.63 -3.30
CA LEU A 68 15.01 -0.66 -3.15
C LEU A 68 15.65 -1.90 -3.80
N HIS A 69 14.88 -2.96 -4.05
CA HIS A 69 15.32 -4.10 -4.85
C HIS A 69 15.20 -3.81 -6.35
N THR A 70 15.82 -2.71 -6.80
CA THR A 70 15.56 -2.03 -8.07
C THR A 70 15.46 -2.94 -9.29
N LYS A 71 16.39 -3.89 -9.47
CA LYS A 71 16.31 -4.87 -10.58
C LYS A 71 15.05 -5.74 -10.48
N PHE A 72 14.83 -6.33 -9.31
CA PHE A 72 13.69 -7.21 -9.09
C PHE A 72 12.37 -6.44 -9.15
N TYR A 73 12.34 -5.21 -8.64
CA TYR A 73 11.19 -4.32 -8.71
C TYR A 73 10.86 -3.95 -10.16
N SER A 74 11.86 -3.60 -10.96
CA SER A 74 11.66 -3.33 -12.40
C SER A 74 11.11 -4.54 -13.14
N ASP A 75 11.67 -5.73 -12.93
CA ASP A 75 11.22 -6.98 -13.56
C ASP A 75 9.81 -7.38 -13.07
N PHE A 76 9.47 -7.04 -11.82
CA PHE A 76 8.13 -7.22 -11.25
C PHE A 76 7.13 -6.27 -11.92
N CYS A 77 7.44 -4.99 -12.02
CA CYS A 77 6.55 -3.98 -12.59
C CYS A 77 6.21 -4.27 -14.06
N ASP A 78 7.22 -4.63 -14.87
CA ASP A 78 7.01 -5.02 -16.26
C ASP A 78 6.04 -6.20 -16.38
N ARG A 79 6.19 -7.22 -15.51
CA ARG A 79 5.31 -8.39 -15.52
C ARG A 79 3.89 -8.11 -15.02
N GLU A 80 3.75 -7.35 -13.93
CA GLU A 80 2.47 -7.17 -13.25
C GLU A 80 1.64 -6.03 -13.83
N PHE A 81 2.28 -4.96 -14.31
CA PHE A 81 1.62 -3.72 -14.74
C PHE A 81 1.92 -3.36 -16.21
N GLY A 82 2.94 -3.97 -16.82
CA GLY A 82 3.42 -3.61 -18.15
C GLY A 82 4.19 -2.30 -18.20
N GLU A 83 4.44 -1.67 -17.06
CA GLU A 83 5.21 -0.44 -16.92
C GLU A 83 5.77 -0.28 -15.51
N TYR A 84 6.79 0.58 -15.36
CA TYR A 84 7.37 0.88 -14.06
C TYR A 84 6.37 1.68 -13.22
N LEU A 85 5.98 1.13 -12.06
CA LEU A 85 5.10 1.84 -11.14
C LEU A 85 5.94 2.82 -10.30
N HIS A 86 5.70 4.11 -10.47
CA HIS A 86 6.38 5.13 -9.69
C HIS A 86 5.72 5.26 -8.32
N HIS A 87 6.54 5.26 -7.26
CA HIS A 87 6.10 5.64 -5.93
C HIS A 87 6.44 7.11 -5.70
N SER A 88 5.41 7.92 -5.44
CA SER A 88 5.57 9.29 -4.98
C SER A 88 5.38 9.29 -3.46
N PRO A 89 6.43 9.57 -2.67
CA PRO A 89 6.32 9.65 -1.22
C PRO A 89 5.63 10.93 -0.74
N GLU A 90 4.94 11.66 -1.63
CA GLU A 90 4.31 12.94 -1.30
C GLU A 90 3.21 12.76 -0.25
N THR A 91 3.59 13.09 0.97
CA THR A 91 2.73 13.53 2.06
C THR A 91 1.83 14.64 1.55
N VAL A 92 0.54 14.35 1.45
CA VAL A 92 -0.49 15.32 1.07
C VAL A 92 -0.61 16.47 2.08
N CYS A 93 0.19 16.42 3.14
CA CYS A 93 0.35 17.45 4.17
C CYS A 93 1.50 18.44 3.92
N ASP A 94 2.38 18.27 2.92
CA ASP A 94 3.57 19.14 2.76
C ASP A 94 3.41 20.25 1.71
N ASN A 95 2.29 20.29 0.97
CA ASN A 95 1.95 21.49 0.23
C ASN A 95 1.39 22.53 1.21
N GLU A 96 2.15 23.61 1.44
CA GLU A 96 1.87 24.72 2.36
C GLU A 96 0.56 25.52 2.09
N GLY A 97 -0.37 24.97 1.31
CA GLY A 97 -1.75 25.43 1.26
C GLY A 97 -2.58 24.63 2.26
N GLU A 98 -3.36 25.30 3.11
CA GLU A 98 -4.36 24.66 3.96
C GLU A 98 -5.24 23.73 3.11
N VAL A 99 -4.92 22.43 3.06
CA VAL A 99 -5.80 21.44 2.47
C VAL A 99 -6.98 21.33 3.42
N ASP A 100 -8.17 21.71 2.94
CA ASP A 100 -9.39 21.65 3.73
C ASP A 100 -9.57 20.24 4.30
N GLY A 101 -9.51 20.12 5.62
CA GLY A 101 -9.62 18.84 6.33
C GLY A 101 -10.91 18.10 6.02
N GLN A 102 -11.99 18.81 5.64
CA GLN A 102 -13.22 18.16 5.16
C GLN A 102 -13.01 17.46 3.82
N MET A 103 -12.28 18.08 2.89
CA MET A 103 -12.01 17.48 1.58
C MET A 103 -11.14 16.24 1.69
N VAL A 104 -10.15 16.24 2.59
CA VAL A 104 -9.34 15.05 2.89
C VAL A 104 -10.22 13.93 3.46
N ALA A 105 -11.06 14.23 4.45
CA ALA A 105 -11.95 13.22 5.04
C ALA A 105 -12.91 12.60 4.01
N ILE A 106 -13.49 13.42 3.13
CA ILE A 106 -14.37 12.95 2.05
C ILE A 106 -13.61 12.06 1.06
N ALA A 107 -12.39 12.45 0.67
CA ALA A 107 -11.57 11.66 -0.25
C ALA A 107 -11.20 10.29 0.35
N LEU A 108 -10.87 10.26 1.65
CA LEU A 108 -10.57 9.01 2.37
C LEU A 108 -11.80 8.11 2.46
N GLU A 109 -12.97 8.65 2.77
CA GLU A 109 -14.22 7.89 2.80
C GLU A 109 -14.55 7.29 1.42
N GLN A 110 -14.42 8.07 0.35
CA GLN A 110 -14.61 7.60 -1.03
C GLN A 110 -13.63 6.50 -1.40
N GLN A 111 -12.35 6.64 -1.03
CA GLN A 111 -11.33 5.62 -1.25
C GLN A 111 -11.67 4.31 -0.54
N MET A 112 -12.06 4.38 0.74
CA MET A 112 -12.42 3.19 1.52
C MET A 112 -13.65 2.48 0.93
N ASN A 113 -14.68 3.23 0.56
CA ASN A 113 -15.88 2.69 -0.08
C ASN A 113 -15.57 2.02 -1.43
N LEU A 114 -14.69 2.63 -2.23
CA LEU A 114 -14.27 2.05 -3.51
C LEU A 114 -13.47 0.76 -3.29
N LEU A 115 -12.58 0.75 -2.32
CA LEU A 115 -11.78 -0.43 -1.99
C LEU A 115 -12.66 -1.59 -1.50
N GLU A 116 -13.63 -1.33 -0.62
CA GLU A 116 -14.58 -2.34 -0.18
C GLU A 116 -15.42 -2.87 -1.35
N SER A 117 -15.90 -1.98 -2.22
CA SER A 117 -16.69 -2.36 -3.40
C SER A 117 -15.92 -3.25 -4.38
N LYS A 118 -14.60 -3.04 -4.54
CA LYS A 118 -13.77 -3.77 -5.52
C LYS A 118 -13.07 -4.99 -4.95
N MET A 119 -12.61 -4.91 -3.69
CA MET A 119 -11.77 -5.92 -3.06
C MET A 119 -12.52 -6.76 -2.02
N GLY A 120 -13.70 -6.31 -1.59
CA GLY A 120 -14.53 -6.94 -0.57
C GLY A 120 -14.13 -6.56 0.85
N VAL A 121 -15.10 -6.70 1.76
CA VAL A 121 -14.97 -6.34 3.18
C VAL A 121 -13.85 -7.10 3.89
N ASP A 122 -13.57 -8.34 3.51
CA ASP A 122 -12.49 -9.13 4.12
C ASP A 122 -11.11 -8.55 3.82
N PHE A 123 -10.89 -8.04 2.62
CA PHE A 123 -9.62 -7.40 2.26
C PHE A 123 -9.42 -6.11 3.06
N VAL A 124 -10.46 -5.27 3.11
CA VAL A 124 -10.46 -4.02 3.88
C VAL A 124 -10.20 -4.31 5.36
N ASN A 125 -10.89 -5.31 5.93
CA ASN A 125 -10.71 -5.69 7.32
C ASN A 125 -9.29 -6.15 7.64
N ARG A 126 -8.65 -6.89 6.72
CA ARG A 126 -7.26 -7.31 6.91
C ARG A 126 -6.33 -6.11 6.99
N ILE A 127 -6.40 -5.21 6.01
CA ILE A 127 -5.41 -4.14 5.91
C ILE A 127 -5.65 -2.98 6.88
N PHE A 128 -6.90 -2.69 7.25
CA PHE A 128 -7.21 -1.56 8.14
C PHE A 128 -7.28 -1.94 9.62
N PHE A 129 -7.52 -3.21 9.95
CA PHE A 129 -7.73 -3.62 11.34
C PHE A 129 -6.83 -4.79 11.77
N LEU A 130 -6.86 -5.92 11.04
CA LEU A 130 -6.14 -7.12 11.47
C LEU A 130 -4.62 -6.94 11.46
N TYR A 131 -4.05 -6.44 10.37
CA TYR A 131 -2.60 -6.25 10.28
C TYR A 131 -2.11 -5.20 11.28
N PRO A 132 -2.71 -4.00 11.40
CA PRO A 132 -2.34 -3.06 12.46
C PRO A 132 -2.36 -3.68 13.87
N GLU A 133 -3.40 -4.43 14.22
CA GLU A 133 -3.49 -5.12 15.52
C GLU A 133 -2.35 -6.13 15.72
N LEU A 134 -2.04 -6.94 14.71
CA LEU A 134 -0.96 -7.94 14.77
C LEU A 134 0.45 -7.31 14.80
N LEU A 135 0.59 -6.13 14.18
CA LEU A 135 1.82 -5.36 14.15
C LEU A 135 2.01 -4.48 15.39
N GLY A 136 0.92 -4.16 16.10
CA GLY A 136 0.93 -3.20 17.21
C GLY A 136 1.15 -1.76 16.74
N VAL A 137 0.65 -1.40 15.56
CA VAL A 137 0.70 -0.05 14.97
C VAL A 137 -0.68 0.57 14.84
#